data_AF-A0A7W0A240-F1
#
_entry.id   AF-A0A7W0A240-F1
#
_cell.length_a   1.000
_cell.length_b   1.000
_cell.length_c   1.000
_cell.angle_alpha   90.00
_cell.angle_beta   90.00
_cell.angle_gamma   90.00
#
_symmetry.space_group_name_H-M   'P 1'
#
loop_
_entity.id
_entity.type
_entity.pdbx_description
1 polymer ?
#
loop_
_entity_poly.entity_id
_entity_poly.type
_entity_poly.pdbx_seq_one_letter_code
_entity_poly.pdbx_strand_id
1 'polypeptide(L)'
;MLQAIGASMARAAGALNPGAVVICASICDGWFNDEWFPPYREVYERYQRCTHPAEMQRFEDDLANRPDYVHQFRHGYGYHPFHAFSMLYMGGIALNEARAIYIVGAKAPGFARGMGCIPVHTFADALEHASRHVGKDPKMLVIPELSKPQVHLRATG
;
A
#
# COMPACT_ATOMS: atom_id res chain seq x y z
N MET A 1 1.42 2.18 2.56
CA MET A 1 2.36 1.12 2.12
C MET A 1 1.89 0.45 0.83
N LEU A 2 0.81 -0.35 0.83
CA LEU A 2 0.38 -1.10 -0.36
C LEU A 2 0.12 -0.21 -1.60
N GLN A 3 -0.54 0.93 -1.40
CA GLN A 3 -0.70 1.94 -2.45
C GLN A 3 0.62 2.38 -3.09
N ALA A 4 1.66 2.61 -2.29
CA ALA A 4 2.95 3.08 -2.79
C ALA A 4 3.62 1.99 -3.64
N ILE A 5 3.43 0.72 -3.27
CA ILE A 5 3.88 -0.44 -4.06
C ILE A 5 3.16 -0.46 -5.40
N GLY A 6 1.82 -0.43 -5.41
CA GLY A 6 1.03 -0.45 -6.64
C GLY A 6 1.35 0.71 -7.58
N ALA A 7 1.48 1.92 -7.04
CA ALA A 7 1.89 3.08 -7.83
C ALA A 7 3.31 2.94 -8.39
N SER A 8 4.24 2.30 -7.67
CA SER A 8 5.61 2.08 -8.12
C SER A 8 5.68 1.02 -9.20
N MET A 9 4.90 -0.06 -9.07
CA MET A 9 4.76 -1.08 -10.10
C MET A 9 4.15 -0.49 -11.38
N ALA A 10 3.10 0.33 -11.26
CA ALA A 10 2.49 1.00 -12.42
C ALA A 10 3.50 1.88 -13.18
N ARG A 11 4.34 2.65 -12.46
CA ARG A 11 5.40 3.46 -13.08
C ARG A 11 6.50 2.61 -13.71
N ALA A 12 6.84 1.48 -13.09
CA ALA A 12 7.90 0.59 -13.55
C ALA A 12 7.40 -0.51 -14.50
N ALA A 13 6.12 -0.49 -14.92
CA ALA A 13 5.47 -1.61 -15.60
C ALA A 13 6.25 -2.10 -16.82
N GLY A 14 6.81 -1.19 -17.63
CA GLY A 14 7.61 -1.55 -18.81
C GLY A 14 8.95 -2.24 -18.51
N ALA A 15 9.43 -2.20 -17.27
CA ALA A 15 10.65 -2.86 -16.81
C ALA A 15 10.39 -4.14 -16.00
N LEU A 16 9.13 -4.45 -15.69
CA LEU A 16 8.75 -5.61 -14.88
C LEU A 16 8.28 -6.76 -15.78
N ASN A 17 8.73 -7.97 -15.47
CA ASN A 17 8.12 -9.17 -16.02
C ASN A 17 6.75 -9.41 -15.36
N PRO A 18 5.76 -9.98 -16.09
CA PRO A 18 4.51 -10.43 -15.49
C PRO A 18 4.75 -11.35 -14.28
N GLY A 19 4.06 -11.10 -13.17
CA GLY A 19 4.25 -11.89 -11.94
C GLY A 19 5.60 -11.62 -11.25
N ALA A 20 6.16 -10.43 -11.38
CA ALA A 20 7.32 -10.03 -10.59
C ALA A 20 7.06 -10.18 -9.09
N VAL A 21 8.11 -10.50 -8.32
CA VAL A 21 8.06 -10.47 -6.86
C VAL A 21 8.46 -9.08 -6.39
N VAL A 22 7.72 -8.52 -5.44
CA VAL A 22 8.04 -7.25 -4.79
C VAL A 22 8.68 -7.52 -3.43
N ILE A 23 9.77 -6.82 -3.14
CA ILE A 23 10.33 -6.71 -1.80
C ILE A 23 10.34 -5.23 -1.43
N CYS A 24 9.57 -4.86 -0.40
CA CYS A 24 9.39 -3.48 0.03
C CYS A 24 9.86 -3.31 1.47
N ALA A 25 10.74 -2.35 1.72
CA ALA A 25 11.05 -1.90 3.07
C ALA A 25 9.92 -0.98 3.56
N SER A 26 9.27 -1.34 4.67
CA SER A 26 8.27 -0.48 5.28
C SER A 26 8.18 -0.73 6.77
N ILE A 27 8.23 0.37 7.54
CA ILE A 27 8.09 0.33 9.00
C ILE A 27 6.73 -0.25 9.39
N CYS A 28 5.67 -0.03 8.59
CA CYS A 28 4.31 -0.56 8.80
C CYS A 28 3.95 -0.72 10.29
N ASP A 29 3.89 0.40 11.01
CA ASP A 29 3.72 0.48 12.47
C ASP A 29 2.25 0.58 12.91
N GLY A 30 1.33 0.63 11.96
CA GLY A 30 -0.10 0.78 12.25
C GLY A 30 -0.53 2.22 12.53
N TRP A 31 0.33 3.20 12.23
CA TRP A 31 -0.08 4.60 12.27
C TRP A 31 -0.86 4.97 11.01
N PHE A 32 -2.19 5.10 11.17
CA PHE A 32 -3.10 5.50 10.09
C PHE A 32 -3.11 7.01 9.84
N ASN A 33 -2.54 7.80 10.75
CA ASN A 33 -2.63 9.26 10.76
C ASN A 33 -4.10 9.70 10.62
N ASP A 34 -4.88 9.40 11.65
CA ASP A 34 -6.34 9.61 11.68
C ASP A 34 -6.74 11.10 11.56
N GLU A 35 -5.81 12.03 11.77
CA GLU A 35 -6.03 13.47 11.56
C GLU A 35 -6.09 13.83 10.07
N TRP A 36 -5.10 13.37 9.28
CA TRP A 36 -5.05 13.66 7.84
C TRP A 36 -5.87 12.67 7.03
N PHE A 37 -6.00 11.43 7.51
CA PHE A 37 -6.68 10.34 6.80
C PHE A 37 -7.77 9.68 7.65
N PRO A 38 -8.79 10.43 8.10
CA PRO A 38 -9.79 9.91 9.04
C PRO A 38 -10.48 8.57 8.68
N PRO A 39 -10.81 8.30 7.39
CA PRO A 39 -11.52 7.07 7.04
C PRO A 39 -10.61 5.85 6.89
N TYR A 40 -9.28 6.00 6.90
CA TYR A 40 -8.39 4.91 6.48
C TYR A 40 -8.47 3.69 7.39
N ARG A 41 -8.60 3.91 8.70
CA ARG A 41 -8.71 2.81 9.67
C ARG A 41 -9.98 2.00 9.43
N GLU A 42 -11.11 2.67 9.29
CA GLU A 42 -12.39 2.00 9.03
C GLU A 42 -12.40 1.30 7.66
N VAL A 43 -11.83 1.93 6.63
CA VAL A 43 -11.67 1.32 5.30
C VAL A 43 -10.81 0.05 5.39
N TYR A 44 -9.70 0.09 6.15
CA TYR A 44 -8.88 -1.10 6.38
C TYR A 44 -9.66 -2.21 7.10
N GLU A 45 -10.41 -1.88 8.16
CA GLU A 45 -11.21 -2.82 8.94
C GLU A 45 -12.33 -3.46 8.10
N ARG A 46 -13.02 -2.66 7.28
CA ARG A 46 -14.02 -3.17 6.32
C ARG A 46 -13.36 -4.04 5.26
N TYR A 47 -12.18 -3.66 4.78
CA TYR A 47 -11.40 -4.45 3.82
C TYR A 47 -10.99 -5.83 4.36
N GLN A 48 -10.83 -6.01 5.67
CA GLN A 48 -10.57 -7.33 6.27
C GLN A 48 -11.72 -8.34 6.04
N ARG A 49 -12.89 -7.87 5.62
CA ARG A 49 -14.06 -8.67 5.26
C ARG A 49 -14.24 -8.84 3.74
N CYS A 50 -13.25 -8.41 2.96
CA CYS A 50 -13.22 -8.50 1.50
C CYS A 50 -12.10 -9.43 1.08
N THR A 51 -12.26 -10.07 -0.08
CA THR A 51 -11.20 -10.89 -0.69
C THR A 51 -10.36 -10.09 -1.68
N HIS A 52 -10.93 -9.01 -2.22
CA HIS A 52 -10.25 -8.16 -3.20
C HIS A 52 -10.63 -6.67 -3.02
N PRO A 53 -9.71 -5.71 -3.27
CA PRO A 53 -9.98 -4.28 -3.16
C PRO A 53 -11.25 -3.81 -3.89
N ALA A 54 -11.55 -4.36 -5.07
CA ALA A 54 -12.72 -3.98 -5.87
C ALA A 54 -14.06 -4.17 -5.12
N GLU A 55 -14.15 -5.10 -4.16
CA GLU A 55 -15.38 -5.27 -3.36
C GLU A 55 -15.68 -4.07 -2.46
N MET A 56 -14.69 -3.24 -2.16
CA MET A 56 -14.86 -2.07 -1.30
C MET A 56 -15.72 -0.98 -1.93
N GLN A 57 -15.99 -1.07 -3.24
CA GLN A 57 -16.89 -0.16 -3.95
C GLN A 57 -18.26 -0.04 -3.24
N ARG A 58 -18.75 -1.14 -2.64
CA ARG A 58 -20.04 -1.17 -1.92
C ARG A 58 -20.11 -0.25 -0.70
N PHE A 59 -18.97 0.25 -0.22
CA PHE A 59 -18.89 1.14 0.94
C PHE A 59 -18.54 2.59 0.57
N GLU A 60 -18.25 2.89 -0.71
CA GLU A 60 -17.81 4.21 -1.15
C GLU A 60 -18.84 5.29 -0.83
N ASP A 61 -20.09 5.08 -1.24
CA ASP A 61 -21.14 6.10 -1.11
C ASP A 61 -21.43 6.45 0.35
N ASP A 62 -21.54 5.43 1.21
CA ASP A 62 -21.72 5.57 2.66
C ASP A 62 -20.59 6.40 3.29
N LEU A 63 -19.33 6.00 3.06
CA LEU A 63 -18.17 6.63 3.69
C LEU A 63 -17.83 7.99 3.08
N ALA A 64 -18.03 8.17 1.78
CA ALA A 64 -17.77 9.43 1.07
C ALA A 64 -18.71 10.55 1.50
N ASN A 65 -19.97 10.21 1.82
CA ASN A 65 -20.99 11.18 2.19
C ASN A 65 -21.25 11.25 3.70
N ARG A 66 -20.54 10.47 4.52
CA ARG A 66 -20.79 10.41 5.96
C ARG A 66 -20.55 11.77 6.63
N PRO A 67 -21.53 12.32 7.37
CA PRO A 67 -21.45 13.70 7.85
C PRO A 67 -20.22 14.04 8.72
N ASP A 68 -19.79 13.11 9.58
CA ASP A 68 -18.61 13.25 10.44
C ASP A 68 -17.32 13.35 9.62
N TYR A 69 -17.13 12.46 8.65
CA TYR A 69 -15.97 12.46 7.77
C TYR A 69 -15.96 13.64 6.80
N VAL A 70 -17.12 14.03 6.27
CA VAL A 70 -17.25 15.25 5.46
C VAL A 70 -16.92 16.48 6.30
N HIS A 71 -17.33 16.53 7.58
CA HIS A 71 -16.98 17.63 8.46
C HIS A 71 -15.47 17.71 8.69
N GLN A 72 -14.80 16.59 8.98
CA GLN A 72 -13.34 16.53 9.14
C GLN A 72 -12.59 16.93 7.87
N PHE A 73 -13.08 16.54 6.69
CA PHE A 73 -12.53 17.01 5.42
C PHE A 73 -12.70 18.53 5.25
N ARG A 74 -13.92 19.06 5.45
CA ARG A 74 -14.23 20.47 5.18
C ARG A 74 -13.66 21.45 6.19
N HIS A 75 -13.53 21.03 7.45
CA HIS A 75 -13.20 21.93 8.56
C HIS A 75 -11.98 21.48 9.37
N GLY A 76 -11.56 20.21 9.23
CA GLY A 76 -10.40 19.64 9.94
C GLY A 76 -9.18 19.41 9.04
N TYR A 77 -9.20 19.86 7.78
CA TYR A 77 -8.11 19.70 6.81
C TYR A 77 -7.71 18.25 6.50
N GLY A 78 -8.53 17.26 6.88
CA GLY A 78 -8.36 15.88 6.47
C GLY A 78 -8.59 15.71 4.97
N TYR A 79 -8.14 14.59 4.39
CA TYR A 79 -8.46 14.23 3.02
C TYR A 79 -9.94 13.82 2.87
N HIS A 80 -10.51 14.06 1.68
CA HIS A 80 -11.86 13.61 1.37
C HIS A 80 -11.97 12.09 1.52
N PRO A 81 -13.09 11.51 2.01
CA PRO A 81 -13.09 10.10 2.41
C PRO A 81 -12.88 9.12 1.25
N PHE A 82 -13.29 9.50 0.04
CA PHE A 82 -12.99 8.74 -1.19
C PHE A 82 -11.49 8.49 -1.40
N HIS A 83 -10.61 9.33 -0.84
CA HIS A 83 -9.15 9.17 -0.94
C HIS A 83 -8.67 7.81 -0.37
N ALA A 84 -9.33 7.30 0.68
CA ALA A 84 -9.01 5.98 1.23
C ALA A 84 -9.21 4.84 0.23
N PHE A 85 -10.30 4.91 -0.55
CA PHE A 85 -10.63 3.94 -1.58
C PHE A 85 -9.68 4.04 -2.76
N SER A 86 -9.41 5.24 -3.25
CA SER A 86 -8.47 5.41 -4.37
C SER A 86 -7.06 4.91 -4.02
N MET A 87 -6.60 5.09 -2.77
CA MET A 87 -5.34 4.48 -2.32
C MET A 87 -5.42 2.96 -2.28
N LEU A 88 -6.51 2.39 -1.76
CA LEU A 88 -6.69 0.94 -1.72
C LEU A 88 -6.73 0.33 -3.13
N TYR A 89 -7.39 0.97 -4.08
CA TYR A 89 -7.46 0.50 -5.48
C TYR A 89 -6.14 0.59 -6.20
N MET A 90 -5.37 1.66 -5.97
CA MET A 90 -3.99 1.74 -6.41
C MET A 90 -3.16 0.60 -5.82
N GLY A 91 -3.40 0.25 -4.55
CA GLY A 91 -2.81 -0.93 -3.92
C GLY A 91 -3.23 -2.26 -4.55
N GLY A 92 -4.45 -2.36 -5.07
CA GLY A 92 -4.95 -3.53 -5.79
C GLY A 92 -4.14 -3.87 -7.04
N ILE A 93 -3.53 -2.89 -7.70
CA ILE A 93 -2.58 -3.14 -8.80
C ILE A 93 -1.44 -4.04 -8.32
N ALA A 94 -0.89 -3.79 -7.12
CA ALA A 94 0.17 -4.64 -6.59
C ALA A 94 -0.30 -6.08 -6.37
N LEU A 95 -1.52 -6.26 -5.86
CA LEU A 95 -2.08 -7.59 -5.61
C LEU A 95 -2.37 -8.37 -6.90
N ASN A 96 -2.73 -7.66 -7.97
CA ASN A 96 -3.04 -8.26 -9.26
C ASN A 96 -1.79 -8.63 -10.06
N GLU A 97 -0.78 -7.76 -10.04
CA GLU A 97 0.39 -7.88 -10.91
C GLU A 97 1.55 -8.62 -10.26
N ALA A 98 1.69 -8.54 -8.93
CA ALA A 98 2.80 -9.17 -8.22
C ALA A 98 2.49 -10.63 -7.88
N ARG A 99 3.48 -11.50 -8.02
CA ARG A 99 3.36 -12.90 -7.58
C ARG A 99 3.37 -13.05 -6.06
N ALA A 100 4.13 -12.19 -5.40
CA ALA A 100 4.23 -12.09 -3.94
C ALA A 100 4.76 -10.70 -3.58
N ILE A 101 4.34 -10.18 -2.43
CA ILE A 101 4.76 -8.88 -1.90
C ILE A 101 5.32 -9.07 -0.50
N TYR A 102 6.65 -9.01 -0.38
CA TYR A 102 7.35 -9.14 0.89
C TYR A 102 7.57 -7.78 1.55
N ILE A 103 7.26 -7.67 2.84
CA ILE A 103 7.46 -6.43 3.62
C ILE A 103 8.56 -6.66 4.64
N VAL A 104 9.69 -5.97 4.47
CA VAL A 104 10.82 -6.02 5.39
C VAL A 104 10.70 -4.90 6.42
N GLY A 105 10.81 -5.25 7.71
CA GLY A 105 10.89 -4.26 8.81
C GLY A 105 9.54 -3.78 9.38
N ALA A 106 8.45 -4.50 9.12
CA ALA A 106 7.13 -4.17 9.66
C ALA A 106 7.09 -4.31 11.19
N LYS A 107 6.81 -3.22 11.92
CA LYS A 107 6.61 -3.20 13.37
C LYS A 107 5.25 -3.77 13.79
N ALA A 108 4.23 -3.59 12.96
CA ALA A 108 2.89 -4.12 13.14
C ALA A 108 2.53 -5.05 11.95
N PRO A 109 3.15 -6.24 11.86
CA PRO A 109 3.04 -7.13 10.69
C PRO A 109 1.62 -7.65 10.43
N GLY A 110 0.72 -7.56 11.42
CA GLY A 110 -0.71 -7.84 11.23
C GLY A 110 -1.35 -6.97 10.15
N PHE A 111 -1.01 -5.69 10.08
CA PHE A 111 -1.52 -4.78 9.05
C PHE A 111 -1.01 -5.13 7.66
N ALA A 112 0.27 -5.52 7.54
CA ALA A 112 0.83 -5.99 6.28
C ALA A 112 0.11 -7.26 5.79
N ARG A 113 -0.11 -8.24 6.67
CA ARG A 113 -0.87 -9.47 6.34
C ARG A 113 -2.30 -9.18 5.93
N GLY A 114 -3.00 -8.31 6.67
CA GLY A 114 -4.37 -7.90 6.34
C GLY A 114 -4.49 -7.12 5.03
N MET A 115 -3.39 -6.62 4.48
CA MET A 115 -3.31 -6.05 3.14
C MET A 115 -2.86 -7.06 2.06
N GLY A 116 -2.78 -8.35 2.38
CA GLY A 116 -2.35 -9.40 1.43
C GLY A 116 -0.84 -9.47 1.22
N CYS A 117 -0.04 -8.82 2.06
CA CYS A 117 1.42 -8.85 1.98
C CYS A 117 2.03 -9.88 2.94
N ILE A 118 3.30 -10.23 2.72
CA ILE A 118 4.06 -11.22 3.50
C ILE A 118 5.16 -10.51 4.30
N PRO A 119 4.94 -10.19 5.59
CA PRO A 119 5.98 -9.57 6.41
C PRO A 119 7.10 -10.56 6.72
N VAL A 120 8.35 -10.09 6.63
CA VAL A 120 9.57 -10.84 6.93
C VAL A 120 10.54 -9.95 7.72
N HIS A 121 11.52 -10.57 8.41
CA HIS A 121 12.44 -9.83 9.27
C HIS A 121 13.55 -9.16 8.47
N THR A 122 14.10 -9.85 7.47
CA THR A 122 15.27 -9.36 6.72
C THR A 122 15.06 -9.42 5.21
N PHE A 123 15.89 -8.67 4.47
CA PHE A 123 15.96 -8.79 3.01
C PHE A 123 16.45 -10.17 2.56
N ALA A 124 17.31 -10.82 3.35
CA ALA A 124 17.79 -12.17 3.04
C ALA A 124 16.63 -13.18 3.02
N ASP A 125 15.74 -13.13 4.02
CA ASP A 125 14.53 -13.96 4.07
C ASP A 125 13.63 -13.69 2.86
N ALA A 126 13.45 -12.40 2.52
CA ALA A 126 12.65 -11.99 1.36
C ALA A 126 13.21 -12.56 0.04
N LEU A 127 14.53 -12.49 -0.15
CA LEU A 127 15.22 -13.01 -1.34
C LEU A 127 15.14 -14.54 -1.42
N GLU A 128 15.34 -15.23 -0.29
CA GLU A 128 15.20 -16.68 -0.22
C GLU A 128 13.78 -17.11 -0.61
N HIS A 129 12.75 -16.47 -0.05
CA HIS A 129 11.36 -16.77 -0.36
C HIS A 129 11.01 -16.39 -1.81
N ALA A 130 11.49 -15.24 -2.30
CA ALA A 130 11.31 -14.81 -3.68
C ALA A 130 11.86 -15.83 -4.68
N SER A 131 12.98 -16.50 -4.37
CA SER A 131 13.59 -17.48 -5.26
C SER A 131 12.68 -18.67 -5.60
N ARG A 132 11.70 -18.97 -4.74
CA ARG A 132 10.67 -20.01 -4.97
C ARG A 132 9.70 -19.63 -6.08
N HIS A 133 9.60 -18.34 -6.41
CA HIS A 133 8.71 -17.80 -7.44
C HIS A 133 9.44 -17.44 -8.73
N VAL A 134 10.67 -16.90 -8.63
CA VAL A 134 11.40 -16.32 -9.80
C VAL A 134 12.74 -17.02 -10.10
N GLY A 135 13.10 -18.07 -9.37
CA GLY A 135 14.38 -18.77 -9.51
C GLY A 135 15.52 -18.11 -8.74
N LYS A 136 16.73 -18.66 -8.87
CA LYS A 136 17.90 -18.30 -8.05
C LYS A 136 18.67 -17.07 -8.54
N ASP A 137 18.53 -16.69 -9.81
CA ASP A 137 19.26 -15.57 -10.42
C ASP A 137 18.32 -14.65 -11.22
N PRO A 138 17.38 -13.96 -10.56
CA PRO A 138 16.48 -13.03 -11.23
C PRO A 138 17.16 -11.68 -11.50
N LYS A 139 16.76 -11.00 -12.59
CA LYS A 139 17.09 -9.58 -12.76
C LYS A 139 16.33 -8.75 -11.73
N MET A 140 17.06 -7.91 -10.98
CA MET A 140 16.47 -7.07 -9.92
C MET A 140 16.48 -5.60 -10.33
N LEU A 141 15.30 -4.98 -10.31
CA LEU A 141 15.16 -3.53 -10.35
C LEU A 141 15.11 -3.01 -8.91
N VAL A 142 16.09 -2.20 -8.52
CA VAL A 142 16.19 -1.63 -7.17
C VAL A 142 15.85 -0.15 -7.21
N ILE A 143 14.86 0.26 -6.42
CA ILE A 143 14.49 1.66 -6.22
C ILE A 143 14.81 2.00 -4.75
N PRO A 144 15.96 2.64 -4.47
CA PRO A 144 16.41 2.85 -3.09
C PRO A 144 15.53 3.84 -2.31
N GLU A 145 14.89 4.77 -3.02
CA GLU A 145 13.99 5.75 -2.44
C GLU A 145 12.80 6.01 -3.37
N LEU A 146 11.58 5.95 -2.83
CA LEU A 146 10.37 6.29 -3.58
C LEU A 146 10.18 7.81 -3.65
N SER A 147 9.53 8.26 -4.72
CA SER A 147 9.16 9.66 -4.90
C SER A 147 8.36 10.18 -3.70
N LYS A 148 8.81 11.29 -3.12
CA LYS A 148 8.11 11.96 -2.02
C LYS A 148 7.07 12.93 -2.58
N PRO A 149 5.91 13.11 -1.91
CA PRO A 149 5.01 14.22 -2.21
C PRO A 149 5.76 15.56 -2.16
N GLN A 150 5.44 16.49 -3.05
CA GLN A 150 6.10 17.80 -3.11
C GLN A 150 6.04 18.57 -1.79
N VAL A 151 4.96 18.39 -1.02
CA VAL A 151 4.80 18.99 0.32
C VAL A 151 5.80 18.45 1.37
N HIS A 152 6.50 17.36 1.06
CA HIS A 152 7.59 16.80 1.86
C HIS A 152 8.97 16.97 1.21
N LEU A 153 9.04 17.59 0.02
CA LEU A 153 10.31 17.94 -0.59
C LEU A 153 10.83 19.22 0.04
N ARG A 154 12.01 19.13 0.65
CA ARG A 154 12.85 20.32 0.84
C ARG A 154 13.67 20.46 -0.42
N ALA A 155 13.53 21.58 -1.13
CA ALA A 155 14.52 21.95 -2.13
C ALA A 155 15.82 22.23 -1.37
N THR A 156 16.71 21.23 -1.31
CA THR A 156 18.09 21.45 -0.91
C THR A 156 18.81 22.05 -2.11
N GLY A 157 19.13 23.35 -2.00
CA GLY A 157 20.12 24.00 -2.85
C GLY A 157 21.53 23.59 -2.47
#